data_AF-A0A2P5D693-F1
#
_entry.id   AF-A0A2P5D693-F1
#
_cell.length_a   1.000
_cell.length_b   1.000
_cell.length_c   1.000
_cell.angle_alpha   90.00
_cell.angle_beta   90.00
_cell.angle_gamma   90.00
#
_symmetry.space_group_name_H-M   'P 1'
#
loop_
_entity.id
_entity.type
_entity.pdbx_description
1 polymer ?
#
loop_
_entity_poly.entity_id
_entity_poly.type
_entity_poly.pdbx_seq_one_letter_code
_entity_poly.pdbx_strand_id
1 'polypeptide(L)'
;MEALCPIDSSFSDLISALLAPPSPLLAQEYFDEHISKRQDLGIIVKQNGEFGKGVFAETEFKEGDLILKDPMLVGAQHSANKMDCLVCSFCFRFIGSIELQIGRKLYLQELGISVNHTECDMEESYSDGEDSSSEENGETSGACSSSNSRKKVELPKGVVESLMTGDLKLPYSDKFSLPPTVPCIGGCGEAHYCSELCAQADWESCHSLLCTGEKSESVSREALVEFIQHANETNDIFLLAAKAISYTILRYRKLKTACIEERGKNKNVSGCTIPSALFEAWKPISMGHKRRWWDCIALPVDVETSDEDAFRKQIRSLTFTSLQLLKAAVFDKECEPLFSLEVYGHIIGMFELNNLDLVVASPVEDYFLYIDELPSSKKREAEEITQSILEALGDDYSVCCQGTAFFPLQSCMNHSCCPNAKAFKREEDRDGQATILALKPIYKGDEVTISYVDEELPFEERQTLLADYGFRCRCPKCLEEEPYANI
;
A
#
# COMPACT_ATOMS: atom_id res chain seq x y z
N MET A 1 29.76 13.00 14.11
CA MET A 1 29.28 12.34 15.34
C MET A 1 27.96 11.70 14.98
N GLU A 2 27.83 10.39 15.14
CA GLU A 2 26.53 9.74 14.93
C GLU A 2 25.51 10.36 15.88
N ALA A 3 24.39 10.83 15.34
CA ALA A 3 23.28 11.31 16.14
C ALA A 3 22.66 10.09 16.84
N LEU A 4 23.07 9.84 18.09
CA LEU A 4 22.48 8.80 18.91
C LEU A 4 21.13 9.31 19.43
N CYS A 5 20.05 8.60 19.10
CA CYS A 5 18.75 8.89 19.69
C CYS A 5 18.81 8.54 21.20
N PRO A 6 18.57 9.50 22.12
CA PRO A 6 18.66 9.22 23.56
C PRO A 6 17.67 8.15 24.06
N ILE A 7 16.58 7.92 23.32
CA ILE A 7 15.58 6.91 23.64
C ILE A 7 16.17 5.50 23.44
N ASP A 8 16.99 5.30 22.41
CA ASP A 8 17.59 4.00 22.09
C ASP A 8 18.44 3.47 23.25
N SER A 9 19.20 4.36 23.91
CA SER A 9 19.99 4.00 25.08
C SER A 9 19.16 3.89 26.36
N SER A 10 18.15 4.75 26.55
CA SER A 10 17.34 4.78 27.77
C SER A 10 16.37 3.61 27.89
N PHE A 11 15.92 3.05 26.76
CA PHE A 11 14.91 1.98 26.70
C PHE A 11 15.41 0.72 25.98
N SER A 12 16.72 0.49 25.93
CA SER A 12 17.35 -0.57 25.13
C SER A 12 16.71 -1.95 25.31
N ASP A 13 16.44 -2.38 26.55
CA ASP A 13 15.80 -3.68 26.82
C ASP A 13 14.37 -3.77 26.29
N LEU A 14 13.58 -2.69 26.46
CA LEU A 14 12.18 -2.65 26.03
C LEU A 14 12.07 -2.55 24.50
N ILE A 15 12.95 -1.77 23.87
CA ILE A 15 13.06 -1.68 22.41
C ILE A 15 13.45 -3.04 21.83
N SER A 16 14.45 -3.71 22.42
CA SER A 16 14.86 -5.04 22.00
C SER A 16 13.71 -6.05 22.10
N ALA A 17 12.90 -5.97 23.16
CA ALA A 17 11.72 -6.81 23.32
C ALA A 17 10.59 -6.50 22.32
N LEU A 18 10.37 -5.22 21.97
CA LEU A 18 9.37 -4.82 20.95
C LEU A 18 9.77 -5.31 19.55
N LEU A 19 11.07 -5.28 19.26
CA LEU A 19 11.61 -5.64 17.95
C LEU A 19 11.83 -7.14 17.78
N ALA A 20 11.95 -7.89 18.88
CA ALA A 20 12.05 -9.33 18.84
C ALA A 20 10.89 -9.96 18.05
N PRO A 21 11.16 -10.97 17.21
CA PRO A 21 10.10 -11.70 16.54
C PRO A 21 9.21 -12.38 17.59
N PRO A 22 7.88 -12.43 17.38
CA PRO A 22 6.99 -13.16 18.28
C PRO A 22 7.36 -14.63 18.31
N SER A 23 7.12 -15.30 19.45
CA SER A 23 7.32 -16.75 19.52
C SER A 23 6.36 -17.47 18.58
N PRO A 24 6.70 -18.67 18.08
CA PRO A 24 5.83 -19.41 17.17
C PRO A 24 4.42 -19.63 17.71
N LEU A 25 4.29 -19.89 19.01
CA LEU A 25 3.01 -20.05 19.68
C LEU A 25 2.18 -18.75 19.63
N LEU A 26 2.78 -17.61 19.97
CA LEU A 26 2.07 -16.31 19.99
C LEU A 26 1.69 -15.85 18.58
N ALA A 27 2.53 -16.13 17.59
CA ALA A 27 2.22 -15.86 16.19
C ALA A 27 1.04 -16.74 15.72
N GLN A 28 1.06 -18.04 16.03
CA GLN A 28 -0.02 -18.96 15.70
C GLN A 28 -1.35 -18.51 16.33
N GLU A 29 -1.37 -18.23 17.65
CA GLU A 29 -2.55 -17.74 18.36
C GLU A 29 -3.10 -16.46 17.74
N TYR A 30 -2.22 -15.52 17.35
CA TYR A 30 -2.63 -14.29 16.69
C TYR A 30 -3.34 -14.57 15.35
N PHE A 31 -2.75 -15.38 14.48
CA PHE A 31 -3.32 -15.65 13.16
C PHE A 31 -4.59 -16.51 13.25
N ASP A 32 -4.66 -17.47 14.16
CA ASP A 32 -5.87 -18.26 14.42
C ASP A 32 -7.02 -17.36 14.89
N GLU A 33 -6.75 -16.42 15.81
CA GLU A 33 -7.73 -15.42 16.23
C GLU A 33 -8.12 -14.48 15.08
N HIS A 34 -7.15 -14.11 14.23
CA HIS A 34 -7.37 -13.21 13.11
C HIS A 34 -8.22 -13.83 12.01
N ILE A 35 -7.96 -15.10 11.68
CA ILE A 35 -8.70 -15.91 10.72
C ILE A 35 -10.09 -16.23 11.27
N SER A 36 -10.22 -16.68 12.53
CA SER A 36 -11.54 -17.03 13.09
C SER A 36 -12.55 -15.86 13.13
N LYS A 37 -12.08 -14.61 13.19
CA LYS A 37 -12.93 -13.40 13.08
C LYS A 37 -13.44 -13.15 11.66
N ARG A 38 -12.82 -13.75 10.65
CA ARG A 38 -13.11 -13.60 9.23
C ARG A 38 -13.63 -14.95 8.74
N GLN A 39 -14.95 -15.10 8.63
CA GLN A 39 -15.69 -16.29 8.14
C GLN A 39 -14.81 -17.37 7.49
N ASP A 40 -14.88 -18.61 7.98
CA ASP A 40 -14.07 -19.79 7.59
C ASP A 40 -13.38 -19.67 6.22
N LEU A 41 -12.19 -19.07 6.21
CA LEU A 41 -11.45 -18.75 4.98
C LEU A 41 -10.87 -19.98 4.28
N GLY A 42 -10.95 -21.17 4.90
CA GLY A 42 -10.33 -22.37 4.36
C GLY A 42 -8.81 -22.31 4.30
N ILE A 43 -8.17 -21.44 5.09
CA ILE A 43 -6.70 -21.30 5.20
C ILE A 43 -6.24 -21.28 6.65
N ILE A 44 -4.96 -21.57 6.87
CA ILE A 44 -4.27 -21.46 8.16
C ILE A 44 -2.86 -20.91 7.94
N VAL A 45 -2.37 -20.07 8.87
CA VAL A 45 -0.96 -19.68 8.89
C VAL A 45 -0.21 -20.70 9.75
N LYS A 46 0.89 -21.26 9.25
CA LYS A 46 1.80 -22.13 10.00
C LYS A 46 3.21 -21.54 9.95
N GLN A 47 4.00 -21.79 10.98
CA GLN A 47 5.42 -21.47 10.97
C GLN A 47 6.21 -22.76 10.79
N ASN A 48 6.98 -22.87 9.70
CA ASN A 48 7.81 -24.04 9.44
C ASN A 48 9.25 -23.75 9.89
N GLY A 49 10.03 -24.75 10.30
CA GLY A 49 11.38 -24.51 10.83
C GLY A 49 12.40 -24.06 9.79
N GLU A 50 12.15 -24.34 8.50
CA GLU A 50 13.04 -24.05 7.38
C GLU A 50 12.70 -22.75 6.63
N PHE A 51 11.44 -22.31 6.68
CA PHE A 51 10.91 -21.12 6.02
C PHE A 51 10.25 -20.21 7.06
N GLY A 52 9.86 -18.99 6.72
CA GLY A 52 9.19 -18.09 7.67
C GLY A 52 7.79 -18.58 8.07
N LYS A 53 6.86 -17.63 8.17
CA LYS A 53 5.42 -17.95 8.21
C LYS A 53 5.01 -18.42 6.81
N GLY A 54 4.04 -19.32 6.71
CA GLY A 54 3.46 -19.80 5.46
C GLY A 54 1.95 -19.90 5.58
N VAL A 55 1.22 -19.62 4.49
CA VAL A 55 -0.24 -19.81 4.42
C VAL A 55 -0.51 -21.16 3.78
N PHE A 56 -1.37 -21.98 4.40
CA PHE A 56 -1.71 -23.31 3.93
C PHE A 56 -3.21 -23.45 3.74
N ALA A 57 -3.63 -24.18 2.72
CA ALA A 57 -5.02 -24.48 2.47
C ALA A 57 -5.54 -25.53 3.47
N GLU A 58 -6.65 -25.24 4.15
CA GLU A 58 -7.41 -26.19 4.97
C GLU A 58 -8.62 -26.78 4.23
N THR A 59 -8.97 -26.22 3.07
CA THR A 59 -9.97 -26.71 2.12
C THR A 59 -9.36 -26.81 0.72
N GLU A 60 -10.12 -27.35 -0.24
CA GLU A 60 -9.71 -27.33 -1.64
C GLU A 60 -10.16 -26.03 -2.31
N PHE A 61 -9.30 -25.44 -3.15
CA PHE A 61 -9.60 -24.30 -4.01
C PHE A 61 -9.44 -24.72 -5.47
N LYS A 62 -10.37 -24.30 -6.33
CA LYS A 62 -10.26 -24.42 -7.78
C LYS A 62 -9.53 -23.21 -8.37
N GLU A 63 -9.04 -23.36 -9.59
CA GLU A 63 -8.55 -22.23 -10.36
C GLU A 63 -9.60 -21.11 -10.46
N GLY A 64 -9.17 -19.88 -10.22
CA GLY A 64 -10.02 -18.69 -10.17
C GLY A 64 -10.75 -18.45 -8.85
N ASP A 65 -10.72 -19.40 -7.90
CA ASP A 65 -11.38 -19.21 -6.61
C ASP A 65 -10.72 -18.09 -5.80
N LEU A 66 -11.55 -17.33 -5.08
CA LEU A 66 -11.11 -16.34 -4.11
C LEU A 66 -10.61 -17.06 -2.85
N ILE A 67 -9.30 -16.98 -2.60
CA ILE A 67 -8.68 -17.55 -1.40
C ILE A 67 -8.81 -16.58 -0.22
N LEU A 68 -8.51 -15.30 -0.45
CA LEU A 68 -8.40 -14.32 0.62
C LEU A 68 -8.72 -12.90 0.13
N LYS A 69 -9.53 -12.19 0.92
CA LYS A 69 -9.55 -10.72 0.95
C LYS A 69 -8.95 -10.24 2.26
N ASP A 70 -7.76 -9.65 2.20
CA ASP A 70 -7.05 -9.17 3.38
C ASP A 70 -7.19 -7.65 3.51
N PRO A 71 -7.92 -7.14 4.51
CA PRO A 71 -7.86 -5.73 4.85
C PRO A 71 -6.48 -5.33 5.36
N MET A 72 -6.08 -4.13 4.96
CA MET A 72 -4.84 -3.51 5.38
C MET A 72 -4.88 -3.27 6.90
N LEU A 73 -3.77 -3.53 7.56
CA LEU A 73 -3.56 -3.04 8.93
C LEU A 73 -3.22 -1.55 8.92
N VAL A 74 -2.35 -1.16 7.98
CA VAL A 74 -1.92 0.22 7.73
C VAL A 74 -1.74 0.36 6.21
N GLY A 75 -2.27 1.44 5.64
CA GLY A 75 -2.12 1.74 4.21
C GLY A 75 -2.16 3.24 3.94
N ALA A 76 -1.55 3.67 2.84
CA ALA A 76 -1.56 5.05 2.38
C ALA A 76 -1.49 5.09 0.85
N GLN A 77 -2.29 5.99 0.27
CA GLN A 77 -2.17 6.37 -1.14
C GLN A 77 -0.92 7.22 -1.30
N HIS A 78 -0.16 6.99 -2.38
CA HIS A 78 1.00 7.80 -2.70
C HIS A 78 0.59 9.26 -2.90
N SER A 79 1.42 10.19 -2.42
CA SER A 79 1.08 11.61 -2.38
C SER A 79 0.93 12.22 -3.77
N ALA A 80 1.74 11.77 -4.73
CA ALA A 80 1.59 12.12 -6.14
C ALA A 80 0.24 11.64 -6.72
N ASN A 81 -0.17 10.41 -6.39
CA ASN A 81 -1.41 9.80 -6.90
C ASN A 81 -2.70 10.43 -6.34
N LYS A 82 -2.65 11.13 -5.19
CA LYS A 82 -3.81 11.86 -4.62
C LYS A 82 -4.34 12.96 -5.55
N MET A 83 -3.48 13.46 -6.43
CA MET A 83 -3.84 14.48 -7.41
C MET A 83 -4.68 13.89 -8.55
N ASP A 84 -4.39 12.64 -8.92
CA ASP A 84 -5.09 11.93 -9.99
C ASP A 84 -6.35 11.21 -9.52
N CYS A 85 -6.33 10.68 -8.30
CA CYS A 85 -7.34 9.77 -7.79
C CYS A 85 -7.95 10.28 -6.49
N LEU A 86 -9.21 10.72 -6.52
CA LEU A 86 -9.96 11.04 -5.31
C LEU A 86 -10.61 9.76 -4.76
N VAL A 87 -10.00 9.23 -3.70
CA VAL A 87 -10.44 8.00 -3.04
C VAL A 87 -10.74 8.20 -1.55
N CYS A 88 -11.39 7.22 -0.95
CA CYS A 88 -11.54 7.13 0.50
C CYS A 88 -10.16 6.96 1.16
N SER A 89 -9.81 7.81 2.12
CA SER A 89 -8.53 7.78 2.84
C SER A 89 -8.34 6.56 3.76
N PHE A 90 -9.38 5.75 3.96
CA PHE A 90 -9.36 4.53 4.76
C PHE A 90 -9.35 3.25 3.91
N CYS A 91 -10.31 3.12 3.00
CA CYS A 91 -10.47 1.90 2.19
C CYS A 91 -10.05 2.05 0.73
N PHE A 92 -9.62 3.23 0.28
CA PHE A 92 -9.08 3.51 -1.06
C PHE A 92 -10.05 3.29 -2.22
N ARG A 93 -11.33 3.05 -1.94
CA ARG A 93 -12.39 3.09 -2.95
C ARG A 93 -12.55 4.49 -3.51
N PHE A 94 -12.68 4.62 -4.83
CA PHE A 94 -13.05 5.89 -5.48
C PHE A 94 -14.38 6.43 -4.95
N ILE A 95 -14.48 7.76 -4.77
CA ILE A 95 -15.65 8.44 -4.20
C ILE A 95 -16.10 9.61 -5.09
N GLY A 96 -17.32 10.11 -4.87
CA GLY A 96 -17.88 11.24 -5.63
C GLY A 96 -18.62 10.79 -6.90
N SER A 97 -18.18 11.23 -8.06
CA SER A 97 -18.74 10.82 -9.37
C SER A 97 -17.65 10.78 -10.44
N ILE A 98 -17.95 10.15 -11.58
CA ILE A 98 -17.06 10.15 -12.75
C ILE A 98 -16.69 11.59 -13.15
N GLU A 99 -17.66 12.49 -13.16
CA GLU A 99 -17.40 13.90 -13.49
C GLU A 99 -16.48 14.57 -12.48
N LEU A 100 -16.64 14.29 -11.18
CA LEU A 100 -15.76 14.85 -10.16
C LEU A 100 -14.31 14.34 -10.30
N GLN A 101 -14.13 13.05 -10.61
CA GLN A 101 -12.78 12.47 -10.84
C GLN A 101 -12.10 13.17 -12.02
N ILE A 102 -12.80 13.22 -13.16
CA ILE A 102 -12.30 13.87 -14.39
C ILE A 102 -12.03 15.35 -14.15
N GLY A 103 -12.99 16.07 -13.58
CA GLY A 103 -12.92 17.51 -13.36
C GLY A 103 -11.76 17.90 -12.44
N ARG A 104 -11.57 17.17 -11.32
CA ARG A 104 -10.43 17.40 -10.42
C ARG A 104 -9.10 17.20 -11.12
N LYS A 105 -8.97 16.13 -11.89
CA LYS A 105 -7.74 15.81 -12.62
C LYS A 105 -7.39 16.92 -13.62
N LEU A 106 -8.33 17.30 -14.47
CA LEU A 106 -8.14 18.35 -15.46
C LEU A 106 -7.81 19.70 -14.80
N TYR A 107 -8.50 20.05 -13.71
CA TYR A 107 -8.23 21.27 -12.96
C TYR A 107 -6.79 21.34 -12.41
N LEU A 108 -6.29 20.24 -11.86
CA LEU A 108 -4.93 20.18 -11.33
C LEU A 108 -3.87 20.19 -12.44
N GLN A 109 -4.17 19.60 -13.60
CA GLN A 109 -3.33 19.70 -14.79
C GLN A 109 -3.25 21.14 -15.31
N GLU A 110 -4.36 21.89 -15.34
CA GLU A 110 -4.38 23.31 -15.74
C GLU A 110 -3.51 24.20 -14.82
N LEU A 111 -3.42 23.86 -13.53
CA LEU A 111 -2.55 24.55 -12.57
C LEU A 111 -1.06 24.20 -12.72
N GLY A 112 -0.70 23.31 -13.65
CA GLY A 112 0.68 22.86 -13.85
C GLY A 112 1.18 21.91 -12.76
N ILE A 113 0.27 21.26 -12.02
CA ILE A 113 0.57 20.31 -10.94
C ILE A 113 0.59 18.86 -11.48
N SER A 114 0.72 18.68 -12.80
CA SER A 114 0.77 17.35 -13.42
C SER A 114 2.08 16.65 -13.04
N VAL A 115 1.96 15.41 -12.55
CA VAL A 115 3.10 14.51 -12.37
C VAL A 115 3.42 13.90 -13.74
N ASN A 116 4.68 13.94 -14.17
CA ASN A 116 5.10 13.14 -15.33
C ASN A 116 5.12 11.68 -14.89
N HIS A 117 4.19 10.86 -15.39
CA HIS A 117 4.26 9.42 -15.27
C HIS A 117 5.35 8.87 -16.20
N THR A 118 6.61 9.13 -15.85
CA THR A 118 7.78 8.47 -16.43
C THR A 118 8.64 8.08 -15.25
N GLU A 119 8.81 6.77 -15.04
CA GLU A 119 9.48 6.11 -13.90
C GLU A 119 8.52 5.65 -12.78
N CYS A 120 7.63 4.72 -13.11
CA CYS A 120 7.37 3.56 -12.26
C CYS A 120 7.31 2.36 -13.22
N ASP A 121 8.21 1.39 -13.05
CA ASP A 121 8.20 0.13 -13.80
C ASP A 121 6.87 -0.57 -13.58
N MET A 122 5.95 -0.39 -14.53
CA MET A 122 4.80 -1.26 -14.72
C MET A 122 5.27 -2.36 -15.67
N GLU A 123 5.52 -3.54 -15.12
CA GLU A 123 5.44 -4.77 -15.90
C GLU A 123 4.04 -4.85 -16.51
N GLU A 124 3.98 -4.78 -17.83
CA GLU A 124 2.76 -4.85 -18.63
C GLU A 124 2.07 -6.20 -18.39
N SER A 125 1.07 -6.22 -17.52
CA SER A 125 0.22 -7.39 -17.34
C SER A 125 -0.93 -7.38 -18.36
N TYR A 126 -0.76 -8.20 -19.40
CA TYR A 126 -1.75 -8.85 -20.26
C TYR A 126 -2.64 -7.99 -21.18
N SER A 127 -2.34 -8.05 -22.49
CA SER A 127 -3.33 -7.97 -23.57
C SER A 127 -3.19 -9.19 -24.47
N ASP A 128 -4.32 -9.78 -24.84
CA ASP A 128 -4.49 -11.07 -25.50
C ASP A 128 -3.75 -11.20 -26.83
N GLY A 129 -3.12 -12.36 -27.04
CA GLY A 129 -2.52 -12.75 -28.31
C GLY A 129 -3.49 -13.53 -29.20
N GLU A 130 -3.75 -13.01 -30.39
CA GLU A 130 -4.15 -13.80 -31.56
C GLU A 130 -3.30 -13.44 -32.80
N ASP A 131 -3.02 -14.47 -33.58
CA ASP A 131 -2.04 -14.63 -34.66
C ASP A 131 -2.11 -13.65 -35.85
N SER A 132 -0.95 -13.33 -36.46
CA SER A 132 -0.50 -13.97 -37.73
C SER A 132 0.63 -13.23 -38.46
N SER A 133 1.49 -14.06 -39.06
CA SER A 133 2.71 -13.88 -39.86
C SER A 133 2.83 -12.74 -40.88
N SER A 134 4.04 -12.18 -41.06
CA SER A 134 4.86 -12.35 -42.28
C SER A 134 6.23 -11.63 -42.21
N GLU A 135 7.16 -12.08 -43.06
CA GLU A 135 8.62 -12.01 -42.98
C GLU A 135 9.31 -10.70 -43.44
N GLU A 136 10.50 -10.50 -42.87
CA GLU A 136 11.78 -10.09 -43.48
C GLU A 136 12.19 -8.61 -43.78
N ASN A 137 13.33 -8.27 -43.14
CA ASN A 137 14.53 -7.55 -43.61
C ASN A 137 14.63 -6.02 -43.53
N GLY A 138 15.66 -5.54 -42.81
CA GLY A 138 16.29 -4.24 -43.05
C GLY A 138 17.04 -3.64 -41.85
N GLU A 139 18.35 -3.82 -41.80
CA GLU A 139 19.27 -3.33 -40.78
C GLU A 139 19.38 -1.78 -40.66
N THR A 140 19.71 -1.35 -39.44
CA THR A 140 20.47 -0.14 -39.01
C THR A 140 19.77 1.19 -38.71
N SER A 141 20.10 1.70 -37.51
CA SER A 141 19.96 3.05 -36.94
C SER A 141 18.65 3.39 -36.19
N GLY A 142 18.49 2.84 -34.99
CA GLY A 142 17.47 3.27 -34.02
C GLY A 142 17.91 4.53 -33.27
N ALA A 143 17.62 5.70 -33.85
CA ALA A 143 17.61 6.95 -33.11
C ALA A 143 16.48 6.90 -32.06
N CYS A 144 16.79 7.35 -30.85
CA CYS A 144 15.82 7.55 -29.78
C CYS A 144 14.65 8.41 -30.30
N SER A 145 13.48 7.80 -30.43
CA SER A 145 12.26 8.53 -30.74
C SER A 145 11.80 9.17 -29.44
N SER A 146 12.21 10.42 -29.23
CA SER A 146 11.63 11.32 -28.24
C SER A 146 10.11 11.31 -28.38
N SER A 147 9.41 10.87 -27.33
CA SER A 147 7.96 10.91 -27.24
C SER A 147 7.48 12.32 -27.57
N ASN A 148 6.77 12.45 -28.69
CA ASN A 148 6.12 13.70 -29.08
C ASN A 148 5.19 14.13 -27.93
N SER A 149 5.41 15.31 -27.36
CA SER A 149 4.42 15.97 -26.52
C SER A 149 3.16 16.18 -27.36
N ARG A 150 2.18 15.27 -27.27
CA ARG A 150 0.85 15.53 -27.84
C ARG A 150 0.37 16.83 -27.21
N LYS A 151 0.04 17.83 -28.03
CA LYS A 151 -0.61 19.05 -27.55
C LYS A 151 -1.92 18.61 -26.89
N LYS A 152 -2.00 18.65 -25.56
CA LYS A 152 -3.23 18.37 -24.82
C LYS A 152 -4.32 19.32 -25.33
N VAL A 153 -5.52 18.79 -25.59
CA VAL A 153 -6.64 19.54 -26.14
C VAL A 153 -7.17 20.50 -25.06
N GLU A 154 -7.23 21.80 -25.39
CA GLU A 154 -7.82 22.80 -24.48
C GLU A 154 -9.35 22.66 -24.50
N LEU A 155 -9.93 22.45 -23.32
CA LEU A 155 -11.39 22.39 -23.16
C LEU A 155 -12.02 23.79 -23.14
N PRO A 156 -13.29 23.92 -23.54
CA PRO A 156 -14.02 25.18 -23.41
C PRO A 156 -14.05 25.68 -21.95
N LYS A 157 -13.99 27.01 -21.79
CA LYS A 157 -14.03 27.64 -20.46
C LYS A 157 -15.27 27.23 -19.68
N GLY A 158 -15.08 26.84 -18.43
CA GLY A 158 -16.15 26.46 -17.51
C GLY A 158 -16.54 24.98 -17.56
N VAL A 159 -16.06 24.19 -18.53
CA VAL A 159 -16.34 22.74 -18.57
C VAL A 159 -15.77 22.03 -17.35
N VAL A 160 -14.50 22.29 -17.02
CA VAL A 160 -13.82 21.70 -15.85
C VAL A 160 -14.52 22.06 -14.54
N GLU A 161 -14.90 23.33 -14.37
CA GLU A 161 -15.69 23.78 -13.21
C GLU A 161 -17.05 23.07 -13.16
N SER A 162 -17.76 23.00 -14.29
CA SER A 162 -19.07 22.32 -14.37
C SER A 162 -19.00 20.82 -14.05
N LEU A 163 -17.89 20.15 -14.39
CA LEU A 163 -17.66 18.76 -14.01
C LEU A 163 -17.47 18.62 -12.49
N MET A 164 -16.70 19.52 -11.88
CA MET A 164 -16.44 19.50 -10.43
C MET A 164 -17.67 19.87 -9.59
N THR A 165 -18.50 20.81 -10.04
CA THR A 165 -19.74 21.20 -9.36
C THR A 165 -20.88 20.22 -9.61
N GLY A 166 -20.77 19.38 -10.65
CA GLY A 166 -21.79 18.44 -11.08
C GLY A 166 -22.88 19.06 -11.96
N ASP A 167 -22.69 20.31 -12.42
CA ASP A 167 -23.58 20.99 -13.36
C ASP A 167 -23.54 20.35 -14.76
N LEU A 168 -22.40 19.78 -15.15
CA LEU A 168 -22.26 18.95 -16.34
C LEU A 168 -22.39 17.47 -15.95
N LYS A 169 -23.38 16.78 -16.53
CA LYS A 169 -23.55 15.34 -16.40
C LYS A 169 -23.13 14.63 -17.68
N LEU A 170 -22.25 13.65 -17.54
CA LEU A 170 -21.78 12.87 -18.67
C LEU A 170 -22.78 11.77 -19.03
N PRO A 171 -22.92 11.43 -20.32
CA PRO A 171 -23.86 10.41 -20.78
C PRO A 171 -23.53 9.04 -20.16
N TYR A 172 -24.52 8.35 -19.59
CA TYR A 172 -24.39 7.02 -18.97
C TYR A 172 -23.51 6.95 -17.71
N SER A 173 -23.04 8.07 -17.15
CA SER A 173 -22.20 8.08 -15.95
C SER A 173 -22.93 7.54 -14.71
N ASP A 174 -24.26 7.52 -14.71
CA ASP A 174 -25.12 6.94 -13.67
C ASP A 174 -24.89 5.43 -13.47
N LYS A 175 -24.44 4.73 -14.52
CA LYS A 175 -24.06 3.31 -14.45
C LYS A 175 -22.81 3.05 -13.62
N PHE A 176 -21.99 4.08 -13.39
CA PHE A 176 -20.72 4.02 -12.66
C PHE A 176 -20.83 4.79 -11.34
N SER A 177 -21.91 4.52 -10.60
CA SER A 177 -22.19 5.20 -9.34
C SER A 177 -21.10 4.93 -8.30
N LEU A 178 -20.49 6.00 -7.79
CA LEU A 178 -19.49 5.96 -6.72
C LEU A 178 -20.11 6.34 -5.37
N PRO A 179 -19.55 5.87 -4.24
CA PRO A 179 -19.96 6.30 -2.91
C PRO A 179 -19.85 7.83 -2.74
N PRO A 180 -20.71 8.44 -1.91
CA PRO A 180 -20.63 9.87 -1.64
C PRO A 180 -19.34 10.23 -0.90
N THR A 181 -18.99 11.52 -0.97
CA THR A 181 -17.82 12.07 -0.28
C THR A 181 -18.22 12.54 1.12
N VAL A 182 -17.64 11.92 2.14
CA VAL A 182 -17.75 12.33 3.55
C VAL A 182 -16.46 13.04 3.97
N PRO A 183 -16.51 14.27 4.48
CA PRO A 183 -15.31 14.99 4.90
C PRO A 183 -14.74 14.44 6.21
N CYS A 184 -13.46 14.71 6.47
CA CYS A 184 -12.82 14.36 7.73
C CYS A 184 -13.51 14.97 8.97
N ILE A 185 -13.67 14.14 10.00
CA ILE A 185 -14.20 14.51 11.32
C ILE A 185 -13.45 15.70 11.93
N GLY A 186 -12.12 15.70 11.76
CA GLY A 186 -11.22 16.74 12.23
C GLY A 186 -11.21 18.02 11.39
N GLY A 187 -11.78 18.00 10.19
CA GLY A 187 -11.85 19.17 9.31
C GLY A 187 -10.51 19.57 8.69
N CYS A 188 -9.67 18.60 8.29
CA CYS A 188 -8.38 18.89 7.65
C CYS A 188 -8.46 19.34 6.19
N GLY A 189 -9.61 19.14 5.52
CA GLY A 189 -9.79 19.47 4.10
C GLY A 189 -9.12 18.48 3.12
N GLU A 190 -8.17 17.67 3.59
CA GLU A 190 -7.43 16.71 2.76
C GLU A 190 -8.10 15.33 2.71
N ALA A 191 -8.40 14.75 3.89
CA ALA A 191 -8.92 13.40 3.99
C ALA A 191 -10.43 13.34 3.74
N HIS A 192 -10.84 12.39 2.90
CA HIS A 192 -12.22 12.17 2.49
C HIS A 192 -12.57 10.68 2.57
N TYR A 193 -13.84 10.35 2.79
CA TYR A 193 -14.27 8.98 3.07
C TYR A 193 -15.51 8.61 2.28
N CYS A 194 -15.68 7.32 1.99
CA CYS A 194 -16.86 6.81 1.30
C CYS A 194 -18.10 6.69 2.22
N SER A 195 -17.92 6.82 3.53
CA SER A 195 -18.98 6.70 4.55
C SER A 195 -18.52 7.26 5.90
N GLU A 196 -19.49 7.55 6.77
CA GLU A 196 -19.24 7.90 8.18
C GLU A 196 -18.50 6.78 8.93
N LEU A 197 -18.77 5.52 8.58
CA LEU A 197 -18.09 4.36 9.17
C LEU A 197 -16.60 4.36 8.84
N CYS A 198 -16.22 4.63 7.59
CA CYS A 198 -14.81 4.76 7.20
C CYS A 198 -14.13 5.97 7.84
N ALA A 199 -14.84 7.11 7.94
CA ALA A 199 -14.31 8.29 8.61
C ALA A 199 -14.05 8.02 10.10
N GLN A 200 -14.99 7.35 10.79
CA GLN A 200 -14.84 6.97 12.19
C GLN A 200 -13.74 5.93 12.38
N ALA A 201 -13.69 4.91 11.51
CA ALA A 201 -12.68 3.87 11.59
C ALA A 201 -11.25 4.43 11.45
N ASP A 202 -11.02 5.32 10.47
CA ASP A 202 -9.70 5.94 10.29
C ASP A 202 -9.34 6.89 11.45
N TRP A 203 -10.32 7.70 11.90
CA TRP A 203 -10.16 8.58 13.06
C TRP A 203 -9.71 7.81 14.29
N GLU A 204 -10.39 6.70 14.57
CA GLU A 204 -10.12 5.83 15.70
C GLU A 204 -8.88 4.95 15.56
N SER A 205 -8.43 4.68 14.33
CA SER A 205 -7.28 3.83 14.06
C SER A 205 -5.99 4.63 14.10
N CYS A 206 -5.90 5.80 13.46
CA CYS A 206 -4.68 6.61 13.45
C CYS A 206 -4.89 8.09 13.16
N HIS A 207 -5.93 8.45 12.39
CA HIS A 207 -6.04 9.78 11.82
C HIS A 207 -6.29 10.87 12.86
N SER A 208 -6.86 10.58 14.04
CA SER A 208 -7.05 11.61 15.08
C SER A 208 -5.72 12.29 15.46
N LEU A 209 -4.62 11.54 15.53
CA LEU A 209 -3.28 12.05 15.83
C LEU A 209 -2.58 12.67 14.60
N LEU A 210 -2.95 12.24 13.40
CA LEU A 210 -2.33 12.67 12.13
C LEU A 210 -3.20 13.65 11.34
N CYS A 211 -4.22 14.22 11.98
CA CYS A 211 -5.09 15.20 11.37
C CYS A 211 -4.47 16.60 11.47
N THR A 212 -4.47 17.35 10.38
CA THR A 212 -4.07 18.78 10.37
C THR A 212 -5.23 19.72 10.65
N GLY A 213 -6.44 19.18 10.84
CA GLY A 213 -7.67 19.93 11.10
C GLY A 213 -7.82 20.41 12.54
N GLU A 214 -8.84 21.23 12.79
CA GLU A 214 -9.04 21.91 14.07
C GLU A 214 -9.32 20.97 15.24
N LYS A 215 -9.95 19.82 14.99
CA LYS A 215 -10.26 18.83 16.06
C LYS A 215 -9.18 17.75 16.21
N SER A 216 -7.99 17.99 15.67
CA SER A 216 -6.87 17.06 15.79
C SER A 216 -6.52 16.77 17.25
N GLU A 217 -6.13 15.53 17.52
CA GLU A 217 -5.55 15.08 18.79
C GLU A 217 -4.00 15.14 18.77
N SER A 218 -3.40 15.67 17.70
CA SER A 218 -1.96 15.94 17.60
C SER A 218 -1.49 16.88 18.71
N VAL A 219 -0.26 16.68 19.19
CA VAL A 219 0.39 17.57 20.17
C VAL A 219 0.74 18.91 19.54
N SER A 220 1.15 18.93 18.27
CA SER A 220 1.36 20.15 17.48
C SER A 220 0.95 19.93 16.03
N ARG A 221 -0.01 20.72 15.56
CA ARG A 221 -0.46 20.71 14.15
C ARG A 221 0.61 21.31 13.23
N GLU A 222 1.36 22.28 13.72
CA GLU A 222 2.45 22.92 12.99
C GLU A 222 3.58 21.93 12.72
N ALA A 223 4.04 21.21 13.76
CA ALA A 223 5.05 20.15 13.60
C ALA A 223 4.54 19.01 12.71
N LEU A 224 3.24 18.69 12.77
CA LEU A 224 2.64 17.69 11.88
C LEU A 224 2.67 18.13 10.41
N VAL A 225 2.40 19.40 10.12
CA VAL A 225 2.52 19.94 8.76
C VAL A 225 3.97 19.88 8.27
N GLU A 226 4.94 20.23 9.11
CA GLU A 226 6.37 20.10 8.78
C GLU A 226 6.77 18.64 8.51
N PHE A 227 6.26 17.70 9.32
CA PHE A 227 6.46 16.27 9.10
C PHE A 227 5.89 15.79 7.76
N ILE A 228 4.64 16.17 7.44
CA ILE A 228 3.99 15.78 6.19
C ILE A 228 4.74 16.37 5.00
N GLN A 229 5.14 17.64 5.08
CA GLN A 229 5.93 18.28 4.03
C GLN A 229 7.26 17.54 3.80
N HIS A 230 7.98 17.23 4.89
CA HIS A 230 9.22 16.46 4.81
C HIS A 230 9.00 15.09 4.17
N ALA A 231 7.94 14.38 4.53
CA ALA A 231 7.63 13.08 3.94
C ALA A 231 7.36 13.20 2.43
N ASN A 232 6.51 14.13 2.01
CA ASN A 232 6.17 14.35 0.60
C ASN A 232 7.39 14.79 -0.24
N GLU A 233 8.34 15.52 0.34
CA GLU A 233 9.55 15.99 -0.35
C GLU A 233 10.66 14.94 -0.43
N THR A 234 10.57 13.87 0.39
CA THR A 234 11.68 12.91 0.54
C THR A 234 11.26 11.47 0.30
N ASN A 235 10.32 10.94 1.09
CA ASN A 235 9.78 9.60 0.90
C ASN A 235 8.44 9.42 1.65
N ASP A 236 7.40 9.04 0.90
CA ASP A 236 6.04 8.81 1.43
C ASP A 236 5.97 7.67 2.47
N ILE A 237 6.98 6.78 2.54
CA ILE A 237 7.06 5.70 3.53
C ILE A 237 7.01 6.22 4.97
N PHE A 238 7.45 7.46 5.20
CA PHE A 238 7.36 8.09 6.52
C PHE A 238 5.90 8.29 6.95
N LEU A 239 4.98 8.58 6.02
CA LEU A 239 3.55 8.70 6.33
C LEU A 239 2.98 7.37 6.82
N LEU A 240 3.43 6.25 6.24
CA LEU A 240 3.05 4.91 6.69
C LEU A 240 3.62 4.58 8.08
N ALA A 241 4.88 4.92 8.31
CA ALA A 241 5.49 4.72 9.62
C ALA A 241 4.80 5.55 10.71
N ALA A 242 4.41 6.79 10.40
CA ALA A 242 3.58 7.61 11.27
C ALA A 242 2.23 6.97 11.57
N LYS A 243 1.52 6.45 10.55
CA LYS A 243 0.26 5.73 10.74
C LYS A 243 0.42 4.51 11.66
N ALA A 244 1.49 3.73 11.51
CA ALA A 244 1.77 2.57 12.36
C ALA A 244 2.04 2.95 13.83
N ILE A 245 2.80 4.03 14.07
CA ILE A 245 3.03 4.57 15.42
C ILE A 245 1.72 5.09 16.02
N SER A 246 0.99 5.94 15.30
CA SER A 246 -0.29 6.48 15.76
C SER A 246 -1.32 5.38 16.04
N TYR A 247 -1.35 4.34 15.20
CA TYR A 247 -2.14 3.14 15.43
C TYR A 247 -1.82 2.46 16.75
N THR A 248 -0.54 2.25 17.02
CA THR A 248 -0.09 1.63 18.26
C THR A 248 -0.43 2.50 19.47
N ILE A 249 -0.25 3.82 19.39
CA ILE A 249 -0.57 4.77 20.47
C ILE A 249 -2.08 4.75 20.78
N LEU A 250 -2.95 4.88 19.77
CA LEU A 250 -4.40 4.89 19.99
C LEU A 250 -4.90 3.55 20.51
N ARG A 251 -4.35 2.43 20.02
CA ARG A 251 -4.64 1.11 20.55
C ARG A 251 -4.20 0.96 22.00
N TYR A 252 -3.02 1.45 22.37
CA TYR A 252 -2.55 1.48 23.75
C TYR A 252 -3.51 2.28 24.66
N ARG A 253 -3.94 3.47 24.23
CA ARG A 253 -4.89 4.31 24.98
C ARG A 253 -6.23 3.59 25.22
N LYS A 254 -6.74 2.89 24.21
CA LYS A 254 -7.97 2.07 24.30
C LYS A 254 -7.80 0.92 25.30
N LEU A 255 -6.72 0.14 25.18
CA LEU A 255 -6.42 -0.97 26.09
C LEU A 255 -6.26 -0.49 27.54
N LYS A 256 -5.52 0.61 27.74
CA LYS A 256 -5.33 1.21 29.06
C LYS A 256 -6.66 1.63 29.70
N THR A 257 -7.53 2.28 28.93
CA THR A 257 -8.87 2.69 29.41
C THR A 257 -9.69 1.47 29.83
N ALA A 258 -9.74 0.43 29.00
CA ALA A 258 -10.44 -0.82 29.31
C ALA A 258 -9.89 -1.48 30.60
N CYS A 259 -8.57 -1.55 30.76
CA CYS A 259 -7.95 -2.11 31.97
C CYS A 259 -8.28 -1.31 33.25
N ILE A 260 -8.40 0.02 33.15
CA ILE A 260 -8.78 0.87 34.28
C ILE A 260 -10.25 0.61 34.65
N GLU A 261 -11.13 0.52 33.67
CA GLU A 261 -12.56 0.23 33.88
C GLU A 261 -12.79 -1.15 34.52
N GLU A 262 -12.07 -2.17 34.07
CA GLU A 262 -12.14 -3.52 34.64
C GLU A 262 -11.66 -3.56 36.09
N ARG A 263 -10.58 -2.83 36.43
CA ARG A 263 -10.10 -2.71 37.81
C ARG A 263 -11.11 -1.99 38.72
N GLY A 264 -11.85 -1.02 38.18
CA GLY A 264 -12.94 -0.37 38.88
C GLY A 264 -14.08 -1.32 39.25
N LYS A 265 -14.31 -2.36 38.41
CA LYS A 265 -15.35 -3.38 38.61
C LYS A 265 -14.88 -4.55 39.50
N ASN A 266 -13.61 -4.96 39.40
CA ASN A 266 -13.05 -6.11 40.13
C ASN A 266 -11.72 -5.75 40.84
N LYS A 267 -11.76 -5.59 42.18
CA LYS A 267 -10.58 -5.26 43.01
C LYS A 267 -9.50 -6.36 43.09
N ASN A 268 -9.76 -7.56 42.58
CA ASN A 268 -8.87 -8.73 42.68
C ASN A 268 -8.06 -9.01 41.39
N VAL A 269 -8.14 -8.16 40.36
CA VAL A 269 -7.40 -8.36 39.11
C VAL A 269 -5.96 -7.82 39.25
N SER A 270 -4.97 -8.69 39.07
CA SER A 270 -3.56 -8.31 38.95
C SER A 270 -3.41 -7.32 37.78
N GLY A 271 -2.84 -6.15 38.06
CA GLY A 271 -2.94 -4.99 37.19
C GLY A 271 -2.18 -5.09 35.86
N CYS A 272 -2.82 -4.61 34.78
CA CYS A 272 -2.14 -4.30 33.52
C CYS A 272 -1.01 -3.28 33.76
N THR A 273 0.22 -3.62 33.38
CA THR A 273 1.38 -2.73 33.42
C THR A 273 1.51 -2.00 32.09
N ILE A 274 2.13 -0.80 32.10
CA ILE A 274 2.38 -0.01 30.87
C ILE A 274 3.09 -0.86 29.79
N PRO A 275 4.18 -1.61 30.11
CA PRO A 275 4.82 -2.47 29.12
C PRO A 275 3.86 -3.52 28.54
N SER A 276 3.04 -4.17 29.37
CA SER A 276 2.09 -5.19 28.91
C SER A 276 1.06 -4.62 27.93
N ALA A 277 0.46 -3.47 28.24
CA ALA A 277 -0.49 -2.82 27.32
C ALA A 277 0.18 -2.36 26.02
N LEU A 278 1.44 -1.87 26.10
CA LEU A 278 2.19 -1.45 24.93
C LEU A 278 2.52 -2.63 24.02
N PHE A 279 2.93 -3.78 24.58
CA PHE A 279 3.14 -5.01 23.80
C PHE A 279 1.86 -5.50 23.11
N GLU A 280 0.72 -5.48 23.80
CA GLU A 280 -0.57 -5.86 23.21
C GLU A 280 -1.07 -4.85 22.14
N ALA A 281 -0.70 -3.58 22.29
CA ALA A 281 -0.95 -2.57 21.28
C ALA A 281 -0.05 -2.76 20.05
N TRP A 282 1.22 -3.10 20.27
CA TRP A 282 2.22 -3.33 19.24
C TRP A 282 2.06 -4.67 18.51
N LYS A 283 1.37 -5.65 19.13
CA LYS A 283 1.21 -7.03 18.65
C LYS A 283 0.87 -7.14 17.16
N PRO A 284 -0.05 -6.34 16.57
CA PRO A 284 -0.31 -6.43 15.13
C PRO A 284 0.89 -6.06 14.25
N ILE A 285 1.66 -5.05 14.64
CA ILE A 285 2.87 -4.60 13.92
C ILE A 285 4.02 -5.61 14.13
N SER A 286 4.09 -6.24 15.31
CA SER A 286 5.15 -7.20 15.61
C SER A 286 5.13 -8.44 14.70
N MET A 287 3.98 -8.74 14.07
CA MET A 287 3.78 -9.88 13.17
C MET A 287 4.42 -9.68 11.79
N GLY A 288 4.72 -8.45 11.37
CA GLY A 288 5.42 -8.19 10.12
C GLY A 288 6.88 -8.64 10.17
N HIS A 289 7.40 -9.13 9.04
CA HIS A 289 8.86 -9.31 8.91
C HIS A 289 9.51 -7.93 8.90
N LYS A 290 10.55 -7.71 9.70
CA LYS A 290 11.10 -6.35 9.86
C LYS A 290 12.60 -6.38 10.08
N ARG A 291 13.29 -5.50 9.36
CA ARG A 291 14.71 -5.15 9.54
C ARG A 291 14.81 -3.63 9.49
N ARG A 292 15.95 -3.06 9.91
CA ARG A 292 16.19 -1.63 9.77
C ARG A 292 16.20 -1.28 8.30
N TRP A 293 15.47 -0.23 7.93
CA TRP A 293 15.37 0.22 6.54
C TRP A 293 16.73 0.42 5.88
N TRP A 294 17.66 1.13 6.54
CA TRP A 294 19.00 1.34 6.00
C TRP A 294 19.84 0.07 5.88
N ASP A 295 19.46 -1.05 6.49
CA ASP A 295 20.13 -2.35 6.34
C ASP A 295 19.52 -3.21 5.20
N CYS A 296 18.31 -2.90 4.73
CA CYS A 296 17.57 -3.76 3.82
C CYS A 296 17.02 -3.09 2.57
N ILE A 297 17.02 -1.75 2.48
CA ILE A 297 16.66 -1.06 1.24
C ILE A 297 17.64 -1.47 0.13
N ALA A 298 17.14 -1.72 -1.08
CA ALA A 298 17.99 -1.98 -2.23
C ALA A 298 18.90 -0.77 -2.52
N LEU A 299 20.07 -1.03 -3.10
CA LEU A 299 20.92 0.05 -3.60
C LEU A 299 20.33 0.56 -4.92
N PRO A 300 20.13 1.88 -5.07
CA PRO A 300 19.78 2.46 -6.37
C PRO A 300 20.82 2.10 -7.44
N VAL A 301 20.39 1.97 -8.69
CA VAL A 301 21.25 1.57 -9.83
C VAL A 301 22.43 2.54 -10.03
N ASP A 302 22.26 3.80 -9.64
CA ASP A 302 23.26 4.86 -9.71
C ASP A 302 24.23 4.89 -8.51
N VAL A 303 24.02 4.06 -7.49
CA VAL A 303 24.92 3.96 -6.33
C VAL A 303 25.91 2.83 -6.53
N GLU A 304 27.19 3.19 -6.72
CA GLU A 304 28.28 2.22 -6.79
C GLU A 304 28.43 1.48 -5.44
N THR A 305 28.83 0.20 -5.47
CA THR A 305 29.03 -0.61 -4.26
C THR A 305 30.05 -0.01 -3.28
N SER A 306 30.99 0.81 -3.77
CA SER A 306 31.94 1.54 -2.91
C SER A 306 31.30 2.65 -2.07
N ASP A 307 30.13 3.14 -2.47
CA ASP A 307 29.40 4.24 -1.80
C ASP A 307 28.25 3.74 -0.92
N GLU A 308 28.04 2.42 -0.82
CA GLU A 308 26.96 1.82 -0.02
C GLU A 308 26.95 2.34 1.43
N ASP A 309 28.11 2.39 2.09
CA ASP A 309 28.23 2.88 3.46
C ASP A 309 27.78 4.35 3.62
N ALA A 310 28.02 5.18 2.61
CA ALA A 310 27.61 6.57 2.60
C ALA A 310 26.10 6.68 2.38
N PHE A 311 25.56 5.90 1.44
CA PHE A 311 24.13 5.81 1.18
C PHE A 311 23.35 5.33 2.43
N ARG A 312 23.77 4.24 3.08
CA ARG A 312 23.12 3.75 4.31
C ARG A 312 23.09 4.82 5.41
N LYS A 313 24.19 5.58 5.57
CA LYS A 313 24.27 6.69 6.54
C LYS A 313 23.31 7.83 6.20
N GLN A 314 23.16 8.16 4.92
CA GLN A 314 22.21 9.18 4.46
C GLN A 314 20.77 8.75 4.76
N ILE A 315 20.40 7.51 4.44
CA ILE A 315 19.06 6.95 4.73
C ILE A 315 18.78 6.97 6.25
N ARG A 316 19.76 6.55 7.08
CA ARG A 316 19.64 6.62 8.53
C ARG A 316 19.45 8.06 9.04
N SER A 317 20.20 9.02 8.49
CA SER A 317 20.07 10.44 8.85
C SER A 317 18.72 11.01 8.46
N LEU A 318 18.23 10.69 7.27
CA LEU A 318 16.91 11.11 6.78
C LEU A 318 15.81 10.56 7.69
N THR A 319 15.90 9.28 8.04
CA THR A 319 14.98 8.60 8.97
C THR A 319 14.95 9.28 10.34
N PHE A 320 16.12 9.68 10.86
CA PHE A 320 16.21 10.37 12.14
C PHE A 320 15.56 11.76 12.11
N THR A 321 15.75 12.54 11.04
CA THR A 321 15.08 13.84 10.85
C THR A 321 13.56 13.67 10.85
N SER A 322 13.06 12.74 10.03
CA SER A 322 11.63 12.39 9.97
C SER A 322 11.07 12.00 11.33
N LEU A 323 11.79 11.17 12.09
CA LEU A 323 11.40 10.78 13.45
C LEU A 323 11.30 11.96 14.42
N GLN A 324 12.22 12.93 14.36
CA GLN A 324 12.16 14.10 15.25
C GLN A 324 10.93 14.97 14.96
N LEU A 325 10.59 15.16 13.68
CA LEU A 325 9.39 15.88 13.27
C LEU A 325 8.12 15.15 13.73
N LEU A 326 8.05 13.83 13.50
CA LEU A 326 6.92 13.02 13.96
C LEU A 326 6.77 13.05 15.49
N LYS A 327 7.89 12.95 16.22
CA LYS A 327 7.91 13.06 17.68
C LYS A 327 7.36 14.42 18.12
N ALA A 328 7.79 15.52 17.52
CA ALA A 328 7.27 16.85 17.84
C ALA A 328 5.75 16.95 17.59
N ALA A 329 5.23 16.24 16.59
CA ALA A 329 3.82 16.21 16.25
C ALA A 329 2.97 15.36 17.20
N VAL A 330 3.35 14.10 17.48
CA VAL A 330 2.44 13.11 18.11
C VAL A 330 3.01 12.39 19.33
N PHE A 331 4.03 12.95 19.99
CA PHE A 331 4.67 12.28 21.14
C PHE A 331 3.70 11.91 22.25
N ASP A 332 3.76 10.65 22.67
CA ASP A 332 3.07 10.12 23.84
C ASP A 332 4.09 9.58 24.82
N LYS A 333 4.13 10.16 26.04
CA LYS A 333 5.12 9.81 27.06
C LYS A 333 5.03 8.35 27.50
N GLU A 334 3.85 7.76 27.49
CA GLU A 334 3.68 6.36 27.90
C GLU A 334 4.07 5.37 26.80
N CYS A 335 4.15 5.86 25.55
CA CYS A 335 4.60 5.12 24.39
C CYS A 335 5.97 5.61 23.88
N GLU A 336 6.76 6.27 24.73
CA GLU A 336 8.07 6.83 24.38
C GLU A 336 9.01 5.88 23.61
N PRO A 337 9.09 4.57 23.93
CA PRO A 337 9.92 3.62 23.17
C PRO A 337 9.59 3.53 21.66
N LEU A 338 8.36 3.85 21.26
CA LEU A 338 7.97 3.87 19.83
C LEU A 338 8.68 4.98 19.04
N PHE A 339 9.18 6.01 19.71
CA PHE A 339 9.94 7.11 19.11
C PHE A 339 11.47 6.87 19.16
N SER A 340 11.88 5.60 19.25
CA SER A 340 13.27 5.20 19.05
C SER A 340 13.61 5.14 17.55
N LEU A 341 14.88 5.41 17.21
CA LEU A 341 15.31 5.32 15.82
C LEU A 341 15.28 3.87 15.33
N GLU A 342 15.58 2.94 16.23
CA GLU A 342 15.50 1.51 15.97
C GLU A 342 14.05 1.07 15.67
N VAL A 343 13.06 1.43 16.49
CA VAL A 343 11.65 1.06 16.20
C VAL A 343 11.18 1.69 14.90
N TYR A 344 11.43 2.98 14.70
CA TYR A 344 10.99 3.69 13.50
C TYR A 344 11.62 3.09 12.23
N GLY A 345 12.93 2.82 12.25
CA GLY A 345 13.63 2.19 11.14
C GLY A 345 13.14 0.77 10.82
N HIS A 346 12.73 -0.01 11.83
CA HIS A 346 12.14 -1.34 11.62
C HIS A 346 10.70 -1.28 11.09
N ILE A 347 9.91 -0.28 11.48
CA ILE A 347 8.58 -0.06 10.89
C ILE A 347 8.72 0.24 9.41
N ILE A 348 9.66 1.12 9.03
CA ILE A 348 9.88 1.46 7.63
C ILE A 348 10.34 0.22 6.85
N GLY A 349 11.36 -0.50 7.34
CA GLY A 349 11.81 -1.73 6.69
C GLY A 349 10.76 -2.85 6.67
N MET A 350 9.76 -2.83 7.55
CA MET A 350 8.60 -3.73 7.47
C MET A 350 7.77 -3.46 6.20
N PHE A 351 7.54 -2.21 5.83
CA PHE A 351 6.78 -1.93 4.61
C PHE A 351 7.56 -2.34 3.36
N GLU A 352 8.87 -2.13 3.34
CA GLU A 352 9.74 -2.59 2.23
C GLU A 352 9.72 -4.12 2.06
N LEU A 353 9.90 -4.86 3.16
CA LEU A 353 10.09 -6.31 3.10
C LEU A 353 8.79 -7.13 3.03
N ASN A 354 7.64 -6.49 3.19
CA ASN A 354 6.34 -7.14 3.08
C ASN A 354 5.47 -6.44 2.02
N ASN A 355 6.08 -5.66 1.12
CA ASN A 355 5.34 -4.80 0.21
C ASN A 355 4.44 -5.64 -0.71
N LEU A 356 3.20 -5.20 -0.83
CA LEU A 356 2.30 -5.54 -1.89
C LEU A 356 1.63 -4.24 -2.31
N ASP A 357 1.68 -3.93 -3.60
CA ASP A 357 1.13 -2.69 -4.09
C ASP A 357 -0.37 -2.61 -3.83
N LEU A 358 -0.80 -1.47 -3.29
CA LEU A 358 -2.21 -1.13 -3.19
C LEU A 358 -2.63 -0.54 -4.52
N VAL A 359 -3.41 -1.29 -5.28
CA VAL A 359 -3.95 -0.85 -6.57
C VAL A 359 -5.47 -0.95 -6.57
N VAL A 360 -6.16 0.12 -6.97
CA VAL A 360 -7.60 0.12 -7.24
C VAL A 360 -7.85 0.69 -8.63
N ALA A 361 -8.46 -0.10 -9.51
CA ALA A 361 -8.73 0.28 -10.90
C ALA A 361 -9.62 1.53 -11.00
N SER A 362 -9.33 2.37 -12.00
CA SER A 362 -10.04 3.63 -12.21
C SER A 362 -11.45 3.38 -12.73
N PRO A 363 -12.50 3.93 -12.10
CA PRO A 363 -13.85 3.86 -12.66
C PRO A 363 -14.01 4.75 -13.91
N VAL A 364 -13.07 5.67 -14.17
CA VAL A 364 -13.05 6.50 -15.38
C VAL A 364 -12.66 5.67 -16.60
N GLU A 365 -11.77 4.69 -16.42
CA GLU A 365 -11.42 3.72 -17.47
C GLU A 365 -12.64 2.89 -17.86
N ASP A 366 -13.29 2.23 -16.89
CA ASP A 366 -14.50 1.45 -17.13
C ASP A 366 -15.59 2.26 -17.83
N TYR A 367 -15.71 3.54 -17.46
CA TYR A 367 -16.66 4.46 -18.08
C TYR A 367 -16.36 4.66 -19.57
N PHE A 368 -15.11 4.96 -19.93
CA PHE A 368 -14.74 5.18 -21.33
C PHE A 368 -14.75 3.89 -22.16
N LEU A 369 -14.33 2.75 -21.58
CA LEU A 369 -14.49 1.43 -22.22
C LEU A 369 -15.95 1.15 -22.53
N TYR A 370 -16.85 1.41 -21.59
CA TYR A 370 -18.28 1.24 -21.82
C TYR A 370 -18.82 2.15 -22.93
N ILE A 371 -18.34 3.41 -23.03
CA ILE A 371 -18.72 4.30 -24.15
C ILE A 371 -18.22 3.72 -25.48
N ASP A 372 -16.99 3.19 -25.52
CA ASP A 372 -16.39 2.63 -26.73
C ASP A 372 -17.14 1.40 -27.26
N GLU A 373 -17.68 0.59 -26.35
CA GLU A 373 -18.48 -0.62 -26.63
C GLU A 373 -19.95 -0.34 -27.00
N LEU A 374 -20.41 0.92 -26.95
CA LEU A 374 -21.79 1.25 -27.29
C LEU A 374 -22.11 0.99 -28.78
N PRO A 375 -23.37 0.63 -29.12
CA PRO A 375 -23.81 0.57 -30.50
C PRO A 375 -23.60 1.91 -31.22
N SER A 376 -23.20 1.89 -32.50
CA SER A 376 -22.67 3.05 -33.24
C SER A 376 -23.53 4.32 -33.16
N SER A 377 -24.85 4.22 -33.12
CA SER A 377 -25.73 5.39 -32.97
C SER A 377 -25.60 6.06 -31.61
N LYS A 378 -25.59 5.27 -30.53
CA LYS A 378 -25.48 5.75 -29.15
C LYS A 378 -24.06 6.18 -28.80
N LYS A 379 -23.07 5.48 -29.35
CA LYS A 379 -21.65 5.84 -29.24
C LYS A 379 -21.40 7.25 -29.76
N ARG A 380 -21.85 7.53 -31.00
CA ARG A 380 -21.73 8.86 -31.60
C ARG A 380 -22.40 9.97 -30.77
N GLU A 381 -23.60 9.71 -30.24
CA GLU A 381 -24.30 10.67 -29.36
C GLU A 381 -23.55 10.92 -28.05
N ALA A 382 -22.90 9.90 -27.48
CA ALA A 382 -22.09 10.06 -26.27
C ALA A 382 -20.78 10.81 -26.56
N GLU A 383 -20.09 10.43 -27.64
CA GLU A 383 -18.82 11.02 -28.08
C GLU A 383 -18.95 12.51 -28.43
N GLU A 384 -20.11 12.98 -28.90
CA GLU A 384 -20.38 14.41 -29.08
C GLU A 384 -20.12 15.23 -27.80
N ILE A 385 -20.24 14.62 -26.63
CA ILE A 385 -19.98 15.24 -25.32
C ILE A 385 -18.60 14.82 -24.79
N THR A 386 -18.28 13.52 -24.87
CA THR A 386 -17.16 12.94 -24.12
C THR A 386 -15.82 13.00 -24.85
N GLN A 387 -15.82 13.11 -26.18
CA GLN A 387 -14.59 12.97 -26.99
C GLN A 387 -13.54 14.02 -26.62
N SER A 388 -13.92 15.29 -26.56
CA SER A 388 -13.00 16.38 -26.17
C SER A 388 -12.41 16.20 -24.76
N ILE A 389 -13.19 15.61 -23.85
CA ILE A 389 -12.77 15.34 -22.48
C ILE A 389 -11.76 14.18 -22.48
N LEU A 390 -12.03 13.10 -23.20
CA LEU A 390 -11.10 11.99 -23.36
C LEU A 390 -9.78 12.44 -23.99
N GLU A 391 -9.84 13.27 -25.03
CA GLU A 391 -8.66 13.84 -25.68
C GLU A 391 -7.87 14.78 -24.76
N ALA A 392 -8.54 15.51 -23.87
CA ALA A 392 -7.89 16.35 -22.87
C ALA A 392 -7.19 15.53 -21.77
N LEU A 393 -7.79 14.41 -21.36
CA LEU A 393 -7.20 13.46 -20.41
C LEU A 393 -5.99 12.72 -21.04
N GLY A 394 -6.05 12.41 -22.33
CA GLY A 394 -5.02 11.60 -23.00
C GLY A 394 -4.96 10.20 -22.39
N ASP A 395 -3.76 9.69 -22.15
CA ASP A 395 -3.55 8.37 -21.53
C ASP A 395 -3.82 8.39 -20.01
N ASP A 396 -4.02 9.57 -19.42
CA ASP A 396 -4.17 9.72 -17.97
C ASP A 396 -5.56 9.29 -17.45
N TYR A 397 -6.51 8.92 -18.32
CA TYR A 397 -7.89 8.55 -17.93
C TYR A 397 -7.95 7.22 -17.15
N SER A 398 -6.99 6.32 -17.37
CA SER A 398 -6.91 4.99 -16.75
C SER A 398 -6.03 4.93 -15.50
N VAL A 399 -5.49 6.08 -15.04
CA VAL A 399 -4.65 6.11 -13.83
C VAL A 399 -5.40 5.52 -12.64
N CYS A 400 -4.90 4.41 -12.13
CA CYS A 400 -5.44 3.71 -10.98
C CYS A 400 -5.05 4.41 -9.67
N CYS A 401 -5.78 4.13 -8.60
CA CYS A 401 -5.32 4.51 -7.27
C CYS A 401 -4.14 3.62 -6.89
N GLN A 402 -3.02 4.25 -6.52
CA GLN A 402 -1.79 3.57 -6.13
C GLN A 402 -1.37 3.96 -4.72
N GLY A 403 -0.88 2.99 -3.98
CA GLY A 403 -0.40 3.18 -2.62
C GLY A 403 0.41 2.01 -2.12
N THR A 404 0.79 2.10 -0.85
CA THR A 404 1.54 1.08 -0.14
C THR A 404 0.78 0.70 1.13
N ALA A 405 0.75 -0.58 1.45
CA ALA A 405 0.04 -1.08 2.62
C ALA A 405 0.66 -2.36 3.20
N PHE A 406 0.34 -2.65 4.45
CA PHE A 406 0.70 -3.89 5.13
C PHE A 406 -0.54 -4.75 5.35
N PHE A 407 -0.49 -6.00 4.85
CA PHE A 407 -1.60 -6.96 4.82
C PHE A 407 -1.24 -8.19 5.69
N PRO A 408 -1.80 -8.35 6.90
CA PRO A 408 -1.29 -9.31 7.88
C PRO A 408 -1.20 -10.77 7.40
N LEU A 409 -2.20 -11.26 6.66
CA LEU A 409 -2.26 -12.63 6.18
C LEU A 409 -1.52 -12.79 4.84
N GLN A 410 -1.65 -11.84 3.93
CA GLN A 410 -0.90 -11.90 2.67
C GLN A 410 0.61 -11.85 2.91
N SER A 411 1.09 -11.05 3.87
CA SER A 411 2.51 -10.99 4.24
C SER A 411 3.03 -12.30 4.89
N CYS A 412 2.21 -13.34 5.00
CA CYS A 412 2.62 -14.69 5.40
C CYS A 412 2.69 -15.67 4.22
N MET A 413 2.34 -15.25 2.99
CA MET A 413 2.40 -16.10 1.80
C MET A 413 3.82 -16.12 1.26
N ASN A 414 4.44 -17.29 1.17
CA ASN A 414 5.80 -17.42 0.67
C ASN A 414 5.87 -17.32 -0.86
N HIS A 415 7.08 -17.05 -1.33
CA HIS A 415 7.39 -16.95 -2.75
C HIS A 415 7.48 -18.32 -3.44
N SER A 416 7.05 -18.39 -4.70
CA SER A 416 7.44 -19.40 -5.67
C SER A 416 7.51 -18.78 -7.07
N CYS A 417 8.52 -19.10 -7.87
CA CYS A 417 8.56 -18.73 -9.30
C CYS A 417 7.62 -19.61 -10.17
N CYS A 418 6.82 -20.47 -9.52
CA CYS A 418 5.72 -21.24 -10.09
C CYS A 418 4.57 -21.25 -9.07
N PRO A 419 4.01 -20.07 -8.75
CA PRO A 419 3.03 -19.91 -7.69
C PRO A 419 1.75 -20.68 -8.01
N ASN A 420 0.95 -20.89 -6.97
CA ASN A 420 -0.41 -21.44 -7.11
C ASN A 420 -1.49 -20.41 -6.85
N ALA A 421 -1.13 -19.18 -6.46
CA ALA A 421 -2.02 -18.06 -6.29
C ALA A 421 -1.38 -16.75 -6.79
N LYS A 422 -2.21 -15.74 -7.06
CA LYS A 422 -1.76 -14.38 -7.38
C LYS A 422 -2.53 -13.33 -6.60
N ALA A 423 -1.88 -12.21 -6.33
CA ALA A 423 -2.56 -10.99 -5.92
C ALA A 423 -3.16 -10.32 -7.16
N PHE A 424 -4.49 -10.26 -7.24
CA PHE A 424 -5.18 -9.70 -8.41
C PHE A 424 -6.55 -9.14 -8.05
N LYS A 425 -6.84 -7.94 -8.55
CA LYS A 425 -8.14 -7.27 -8.39
C LYS A 425 -9.11 -7.69 -9.49
N ARG A 426 -10.26 -8.26 -9.10
CA ARG A 426 -11.34 -8.52 -10.05
C ARG A 426 -12.17 -7.26 -10.25
N GLU A 427 -13.03 -7.24 -11.27
CA GLU A 427 -13.90 -6.09 -11.57
C GLU A 427 -14.79 -5.68 -10.40
N GLU A 428 -15.19 -6.61 -9.52
CA GLU A 428 -15.98 -6.31 -8.33
C GLU A 428 -15.15 -5.77 -7.14
N ASP A 429 -13.83 -5.86 -7.18
CA ASP A 429 -12.93 -5.54 -6.07
C ASP A 429 -12.53 -4.06 -6.08
N ARG A 430 -13.42 -3.21 -5.57
CA ARG A 430 -13.35 -1.74 -5.66
C ARG A 430 -12.73 -1.02 -4.46
N ASP A 431 -11.90 -1.69 -3.66
CA ASP A 431 -11.23 -1.12 -2.49
C ASP A 431 -9.75 -1.51 -2.43
N GLY A 432 -9.01 -1.06 -1.42
CA GLY A 432 -7.58 -1.34 -1.26
C GLY A 432 -7.22 -2.68 -0.61
N GLN A 433 -8.16 -3.62 -0.42
CA GLN A 433 -7.84 -4.90 0.22
C GLN A 433 -6.97 -5.79 -0.68
N ALA A 434 -6.00 -6.54 -0.14
CA ALA A 434 -5.29 -7.52 -0.95
C ALA A 434 -6.26 -8.65 -1.33
N THR A 435 -6.38 -8.94 -2.63
CA THR A 435 -7.25 -10.00 -3.15
C THR A 435 -6.39 -11.10 -3.73
N ILE A 436 -6.47 -12.29 -3.15
CA ILE A 436 -5.66 -13.44 -3.53
C ILE A 436 -6.57 -14.47 -4.21
N LEU A 437 -6.23 -14.80 -5.46
CA LEU A 437 -6.94 -15.77 -6.29
C LEU A 437 -6.08 -16.99 -6.56
N ALA A 438 -6.69 -18.16 -6.60
CA ALA A 438 -6.03 -19.38 -7.03
C ALA A 438 -5.72 -19.32 -8.54
N LEU A 439 -4.48 -19.61 -8.92
CA LEU A 439 -4.04 -19.74 -10.32
C LEU A 439 -4.23 -21.15 -10.87
N LYS A 440 -4.33 -22.14 -9.99
CA LYS A 440 -4.50 -23.56 -10.30
C LYS A 440 -5.17 -24.24 -9.11
N PRO A 441 -5.65 -25.49 -9.22
CA PRO A 441 -6.18 -26.21 -8.08
C PRO A 441 -5.18 -26.28 -6.92
N ILE A 442 -5.65 -25.98 -5.71
CA ILE A 442 -4.88 -26.05 -4.46
C ILE A 442 -5.59 -27.04 -3.54
N TYR A 443 -4.90 -28.11 -3.14
CA TYR A 443 -5.47 -29.15 -2.29
C TYR A 443 -5.30 -28.82 -0.81
N LYS A 444 -6.14 -29.44 0.03
CA LYS A 444 -5.98 -29.34 1.48
C LYS A 444 -4.57 -29.79 1.88
N GLY A 445 -3.87 -28.93 2.62
CA GLY A 445 -2.52 -29.14 3.11
C GLY A 445 -1.44 -28.49 2.24
N ASP A 446 -1.76 -28.08 1.01
CA ASP A 446 -0.83 -27.36 0.14
C ASP A 446 -0.53 -25.97 0.70
N GLU A 447 0.71 -25.51 0.50
CA GLU A 447 1.09 -24.13 0.78
C GLU A 447 0.58 -23.21 -0.34
N VAL A 448 -0.07 -22.11 0.04
CA VAL A 448 -0.45 -21.03 -0.87
C VAL A 448 0.76 -20.14 -1.08
N THR A 449 1.26 -20.10 -2.31
CA THR A 449 2.43 -19.34 -2.72
C THR A 449 2.06 -18.33 -3.80
N ILE A 450 2.68 -17.15 -3.72
CA ILE A 450 2.57 -16.06 -4.71
C ILE A 450 3.95 -15.80 -5.31
N SER A 451 4.04 -15.10 -6.45
CA SER A 451 5.33 -14.57 -6.89
C SER A 451 5.59 -13.20 -6.26
N TYR A 452 6.86 -12.88 -6.02
CA TYR A 452 7.33 -11.58 -5.51
C TYR A 452 8.02 -10.77 -6.60
N VAL A 453 8.31 -11.40 -7.73
CA VAL A 453 9.08 -10.89 -8.87
C VAL A 453 8.39 -11.38 -10.14
N ASP A 454 8.69 -10.81 -11.30
CA ASP A 454 8.26 -11.40 -12.55
C ASP A 454 8.84 -12.81 -12.73
N GLU A 455 7.92 -13.72 -13.01
CA GLU A 455 8.21 -15.13 -13.20
C GLU A 455 8.94 -15.38 -14.52
N GLU A 456 8.75 -14.51 -15.51
CA GLU A 456 9.32 -14.61 -16.86
C GLU A 456 10.78 -14.12 -16.93
N LEU A 457 11.26 -13.40 -15.91
CA LEU A 457 12.66 -13.00 -15.81
C LEU A 457 13.60 -14.21 -15.79
N PRO A 458 14.83 -14.10 -16.32
CA PRO A 458 15.84 -15.16 -16.24
C PRO A 458 16.16 -15.58 -14.79
N PHE A 459 16.59 -16.83 -14.61
CA PHE A 459 16.93 -17.40 -13.29
C PHE A 459 17.82 -16.49 -12.43
N GLU A 460 18.93 -15.98 -12.99
CA GLU A 460 19.88 -15.16 -12.24
C GLU A 460 19.28 -13.81 -11.80
N GLU A 461 18.41 -13.23 -12.62
CA GLU A 461 17.71 -11.98 -12.30
C GLU A 461 16.69 -12.21 -11.19
N ARG A 462 15.89 -13.28 -11.27
CA ARG A 462 14.97 -13.67 -10.19
C ARG A 462 15.71 -13.92 -8.88
N GLN A 463 16.84 -14.63 -8.90
CA GLN A 463 17.63 -14.88 -7.68
C GLN A 463 18.23 -13.60 -7.11
N THR A 464 18.64 -12.66 -7.97
CA THR A 464 19.18 -11.36 -7.55
C THR A 464 18.10 -10.53 -6.86
N LEU A 465 16.92 -10.39 -7.47
CA LEU A 465 15.78 -9.66 -6.87
C LEU A 465 15.31 -10.30 -5.56
N LEU A 466 15.26 -11.63 -5.50
CA LEU A 466 14.85 -12.34 -4.28
C LEU A 466 15.89 -12.28 -3.15
N ALA A 467 17.16 -11.99 -3.46
CA ALA A 467 18.19 -11.79 -2.46
C ALA A 467 17.91 -10.58 -1.57
N ASP A 468 17.20 -9.56 -2.06
CA ASP A 468 16.77 -8.39 -1.28
C ASP A 468 15.77 -8.77 -0.17
N TYR A 469 14.97 -9.82 -0.42
CA TYR A 469 14.11 -10.45 0.59
C TYR A 469 14.88 -11.36 1.56
N GLY A 470 16.19 -11.54 1.35
CA GLY A 470 17.08 -12.26 2.26
C GLY A 470 17.05 -13.78 2.12
N PHE A 471 16.60 -14.33 0.99
CA PHE A 471 16.60 -15.77 0.73
C PHE A 471 17.03 -16.13 -0.70
N ARG A 472 17.39 -17.40 -0.90
CA ARG A 472 17.66 -18.00 -2.22
C ARG A 472 16.49 -18.91 -2.60
N CYS A 473 15.85 -18.66 -3.74
CA CYS A 473 14.69 -19.45 -4.16
C CYS A 473 15.12 -20.84 -4.61
N ARG A 474 14.42 -21.87 -4.12
CA ARG A 474 14.63 -23.29 -4.47
C ARG A 474 13.34 -23.95 -4.94
N CYS A 475 12.42 -23.17 -5.51
CA CYS A 475 11.19 -23.71 -6.09
C CYS A 475 11.52 -24.63 -7.29
N PRO A 476 10.57 -25.46 -7.75
CA PRO A 476 10.79 -26.39 -8.87
C PRO A 476 11.41 -25.74 -10.11
N LYS A 477 10.91 -24.56 -10.54
CA LYS A 477 11.45 -23.81 -11.69
C LYS A 477 12.91 -23.43 -11.49
N CYS A 478 13.26 -22.90 -10.31
CA CYS A 478 14.63 -22.54 -10.02
C CYS A 478 15.58 -23.74 -9.93
N LEU A 479 15.11 -24.90 -9.45
CA LEU A 479 15.93 -26.12 -9.43
C LEU A 479 16.17 -26.70 -10.83
N GLU A 480 15.23 -26.51 -11.75
CA GLU A 480 15.35 -26.94 -13.14
C GLU A 480 16.25 -26.00 -13.96
N GLU A 481 16.15 -24.69 -13.72
CA GLU A 481 16.90 -23.66 -14.43
C GLU A 481 18.28 -23.36 -13.81
N GLU A 482 18.59 -23.90 -12.63
CA GLU A 482 19.89 -23.69 -11.98
C GLU A 482 21.01 -24.18 -12.91
N PRO A 483 21.96 -23.30 -13.30
CA PRO A 483 23.07 -23.72 -14.14
C PRO A 483 23.82 -24.85 -13.44
N TYR A 484 23.98 -26.01 -14.10
CA TYR A 484 24.85 -27.06 -13.58
C TYR A 484 26.21 -26.44 -13.29
N ALA A 485 26.59 -26.37 -12.01
CA ALA A 485 27.96 -26.04 -11.62
C ALA A 485 28.86 -27.02 -12.37
N ASN A 486 29.57 -26.54 -13.39
CA ASN A 486 30.53 -27.34 -14.14
C ASN A 486 31.54 -27.91 -13.13
N ILE A 487 31.39 -29.21 -12.83
CA ILE A 487 32.26 -30.00 -11.95
C ILE A 487 33.67 -30.05 -12.53
#